data_AF-A0A1C6ELP2-F1
#
_entry.id   AF-A0A1C6ELP2-F1
#
_cell.length_a   1.000
_cell.length_b   1.000
_cell.length_c   1.000
_cell.angle_alpha   90.00
_cell.angle_beta   90.00
_cell.angle_gamma   90.00
#
_symmetry.space_group_name_H-M   'P 1'
#
loop_
_entity.id
_entity.type
_entity.pdbx_description
1 polymer ?
#
loop_
_entity_poly.entity_id
_entity_poly.type
_entity_poly.pdbx_seq_one_letter_code
_entity_poly.pdbx_strand_id
1 'polypeptide(L)'
;MTGAELYKRLSEPFAAADVEWRVTKTRNSNSEGLAVAFIDSRAIQNRLDDVVGPFFWRTRFIPWHQYIPKPGKYDDPNEAQKAPVSSQLCGLSIYHEERKEWVEKVDGAENTDIEAIKGGISDSFKRAAVLWSVGRYLYEIPAKWTSLDRYRQIAHPAELDSYYAEQLQKLGLASAQPPNTGNAPAGVYAVRGLQPAPLQGYPAAAWVDLVTPDNRAFKVFSLGAKPGLANGVRIQGAKIVRRSGAGGTYYELQDYQPAA
;
A
#
# COMPACT_ATOMS: atom_id res chain seq x y z
N MET A 1 -15.69 3.50 20.61
CA MET A 1 -14.22 3.55 20.88
C MET A 1 -13.85 4.93 21.39
N THR A 2 -12.96 5.08 22.39
CA THR A 2 -12.56 6.43 22.86
C THR A 2 -11.68 7.13 21.83
N GLY A 3 -11.63 8.47 21.85
CA GLY A 3 -10.77 9.23 20.93
C GLY A 3 -9.27 8.90 21.06
N ALA A 4 -8.80 8.59 22.28
CA ALA A 4 -7.43 8.16 22.54
C ALA A 4 -7.13 6.78 21.94
N GLU A 5 -8.05 5.82 22.07
CA GLU A 5 -7.90 4.49 21.49
C GLU A 5 -7.97 4.55 19.95
N LEU A 6 -8.86 5.37 19.39
CA LEU A 6 -8.95 5.62 17.95
C LEU A 6 -7.63 6.20 17.42
N TYR A 7 -7.10 7.23 18.07
CA TYR A 7 -5.82 7.83 17.69
C TYR A 7 -4.69 6.79 17.75
N LYS A 8 -4.61 6.01 18.83
CA LYS A 8 -3.60 4.96 19.00
C LYS A 8 -3.66 3.97 17.85
N ARG A 9 -4.82 3.35 17.59
CA ARG A 9 -4.98 2.31 16.55
C ARG A 9 -4.75 2.84 15.13
N LEU A 10 -5.18 4.06 14.82
CA LEU A 10 -4.90 4.68 13.51
C LEU A 10 -3.41 5.01 13.32
N SER A 11 -2.68 5.27 14.42
CA SER A 11 -1.26 5.63 14.39
C SER A 11 -0.32 4.42 14.35
N GLU A 12 -0.82 3.19 14.51
CA GLU A 12 0.04 2.00 14.56
C GLU A 12 0.83 1.81 13.27
N PRO A 13 2.11 1.41 13.36
CA PRO A 13 2.95 1.19 12.19
C PRO A 13 2.41 0.03 11.33
N PHE A 14 2.49 0.22 10.01
CA PHE A 14 2.15 -0.80 9.02
C PHE A 14 3.20 -1.91 9.00
N ALA A 15 2.76 -3.11 8.64
CA ALA A 15 3.67 -4.19 8.29
C ALA A 15 4.61 -3.74 7.16
N ALA A 16 5.85 -4.20 7.16
CA ALA A 16 6.79 -3.94 6.05
C ALA A 16 6.21 -4.36 4.69
N ALA A 17 5.34 -5.38 4.68
CA ALA A 17 4.62 -5.85 3.50
C ALA A 17 3.68 -4.81 2.87
N ASP A 18 3.12 -3.92 3.69
CA ASP A 18 2.18 -2.87 3.29
C ASP A 18 2.88 -1.54 3.01
N VAL A 19 4.19 -1.45 3.32
CA VAL A 19 5.04 -0.30 3.01
C VAL A 19 5.73 -0.50 1.66
N GLU A 20 5.65 0.53 0.84
CA GLU A 20 6.28 0.60 -0.47
C GLU A 20 7.35 1.70 -0.51
N TRP A 21 8.22 1.61 -1.50
CA TRP A 21 9.34 2.53 -1.66
C TRP A 21 9.35 3.13 -3.05
N ARG A 22 9.34 4.47 -3.13
CA ARG A 22 9.43 5.20 -4.40
C ARG A 22 10.76 5.91 -4.53
N VAL A 23 11.35 5.86 -5.72
CA VAL A 23 12.55 6.64 -6.06
C VAL A 23 12.12 8.08 -6.37
N THR A 24 12.72 9.05 -5.67
CA THR A 24 12.40 10.47 -5.83
C THR A 24 13.49 11.27 -6.54
N LYS A 25 14.75 10.82 -6.42
CA LYS A 25 15.92 11.40 -7.09
C LYS A 25 16.84 10.29 -7.52
N THR A 26 17.60 10.52 -8.58
CA THR A 26 18.65 9.59 -9.03
C THR A 26 20.00 10.28 -9.00
N ARG A 27 21.08 9.49 -8.87
CA ARG A 27 22.47 9.96 -8.99
C ARG A 27 23.33 8.90 -9.66
N ASN A 28 24.62 9.20 -9.84
CA ASN A 28 25.62 8.27 -10.37
C ASN A 28 25.14 7.60 -11.67
N SER A 29 24.84 8.44 -12.68
CA SER A 29 24.34 7.97 -13.98
C SER A 29 23.07 7.10 -13.89
N ASN A 30 22.21 7.39 -12.91
CA ASN A 30 20.97 6.67 -12.60
C ASN A 30 21.17 5.24 -12.05
N SER A 31 22.37 4.89 -11.56
CA SER A 31 22.60 3.60 -10.88
C SER A 31 22.15 3.59 -9.42
N GLU A 32 21.86 4.76 -8.84
CA GLU A 32 21.34 4.89 -7.47
C GLU A 32 20.10 5.78 -7.42
N GLY A 33 19.17 5.45 -6.54
CA GLY A 33 17.93 6.16 -6.30
C GLY A 33 17.74 6.52 -4.83
N LEU A 34 17.23 7.72 -4.57
CA LEU A 34 16.80 8.16 -3.25
C LEU A 34 15.38 7.64 -2.99
N ALA A 35 15.29 6.54 -2.25
CA ALA A 35 14.05 5.87 -1.94
C ALA A 35 13.35 6.49 -0.71
N VAL A 36 12.04 6.71 -0.83
CA VAL A 36 11.17 7.23 0.24
C VAL A 36 10.03 6.25 0.47
N ALA A 37 9.76 5.95 1.74
CA ALA A 37 8.68 5.06 2.14
C ALA A 37 7.31 5.72 1.94
N PHE A 38 6.33 4.96 1.47
CA PHE A 38 4.93 5.36 1.39
C PHE A 38 4.01 4.14 1.51
N ILE A 39 2.71 4.38 1.64
CA ILE A 39 1.66 3.35 1.61
C ILE A 39 0.67 3.67 0.50
N ASP A 40 0.05 2.65 -0.06
CA ASP A 40 -0.99 2.81 -1.06
C ASP A 40 -2.36 3.14 -0.42
N SER A 41 -3.32 3.52 -1.25
CA SER A 41 -4.68 3.83 -0.79
C SER A 41 -5.38 2.62 -0.16
N ARG A 42 -5.05 1.39 -0.57
CA ARG A 42 -5.70 0.17 -0.07
C ARG A 42 -5.26 -0.14 1.36
N ALA A 43 -3.98 0.03 1.68
CA ALA A 43 -3.47 -0.11 3.03
C ALA A 43 -4.20 0.82 4.01
N ILE A 44 -4.46 2.07 3.59
CA ILE A 44 -5.24 3.04 4.37
C ILE A 44 -6.70 2.60 4.52
N GLN A 45 -7.37 2.22 3.42
CA GLN A 45 -8.76 1.76 3.46
C GLN A 45 -8.92 0.58 4.41
N ASN A 46 -8.01 -0.39 4.34
CA ASN A 46 -8.06 -1.54 5.22
C ASN A 46 -7.83 -1.14 6.69
N ARG A 47 -6.88 -0.23 6.98
CA ARG A 47 -6.71 0.28 8.35
C ARG A 47 -7.98 0.98 8.86
N LEU A 48 -8.66 1.76 8.02
CA LEU A 48 -9.92 2.41 8.38
C LEU A 48 -11.02 1.37 8.66
N ASP A 49 -11.16 0.36 7.79
CA ASP A 49 -12.10 -0.74 8.00
C ASP A 49 -11.82 -1.49 9.31
N ASP A 50 -10.56 -1.81 9.60
CA ASP A 50 -10.17 -2.60 10.77
C ASP A 50 -10.37 -1.83 12.09
N VAL A 51 -10.18 -0.51 12.04
CA VAL A 51 -10.25 0.35 13.24
C VAL A 51 -11.66 0.81 13.50
N VAL A 52 -12.35 1.36 12.50
CA VAL A 52 -13.69 1.95 12.70
C VAL A 52 -14.80 1.17 12.02
N GLY A 53 -14.50 0.30 11.06
CA GLY A 53 -15.49 -0.42 10.27
C GLY A 53 -15.85 0.34 8.98
N PRO A 54 -16.21 -0.39 7.89
CA PRO A 54 -16.41 0.20 6.56
C PRO A 54 -17.58 1.20 6.49
N PHE A 55 -18.49 1.20 7.46
CA PHE A 55 -19.61 2.13 7.53
C PHE A 55 -19.34 3.40 8.35
N PHE A 56 -18.21 3.46 9.06
CA PHE A 56 -17.87 4.53 10.00
C PHE A 56 -16.72 5.42 9.53
N TRP A 57 -16.34 5.30 8.25
CA TRP A 57 -15.52 6.26 7.55
C TRP A 57 -16.12 6.57 6.17
N ARG A 58 -15.85 7.76 5.64
CA ARG A 58 -16.27 8.14 4.28
C ARG A 58 -15.31 9.16 3.69
N THR A 59 -15.27 9.21 2.36
CA THR A 59 -14.51 10.20 1.61
C THR A 59 -15.41 11.02 0.70
N ARG A 60 -15.06 12.29 0.49
CA ARG A 60 -15.56 13.06 -0.65
C ARG A 60 -14.41 13.78 -1.35
N PHE A 61 -14.54 13.93 -2.67
CA PHE A 61 -13.57 14.66 -3.48
C PHE A 61 -14.19 15.97 -3.96
N ILE A 62 -13.44 17.06 -3.83
CA ILE A 62 -13.88 18.41 -4.18
C ILE A 62 -12.89 18.98 -5.20
N PRO A 63 -13.32 19.34 -6.42
CA PRO A 63 -12.49 20.12 -7.34
C PRO A 63 -12.08 21.43 -6.67
N TRP A 64 -10.81 21.82 -6.78
CA TRP A 64 -10.33 23.01 -6.09
C TRP A 64 -9.94 24.13 -7.04
N HIS A 65 -8.64 24.41 -7.22
CA HIS A 65 -8.18 25.42 -8.16
C HIS A 65 -7.20 24.83 -9.17
N GLN A 66 -6.96 25.58 -10.23
CA GLN A 66 -5.88 25.31 -11.17
C GLN A 66 -4.67 26.16 -10.78
N TYR A 67 -3.47 25.60 -10.89
CA TYR A 67 -2.21 26.30 -10.74
C TYR A 67 -1.48 26.29 -12.08
N ILE A 68 -1.00 27.44 -12.53
CA ILE A 68 -0.16 27.54 -13.73
C ILE A 68 1.30 27.53 -13.26
N PRO A 69 2.07 26.48 -13.56
CA PRO A 69 3.46 26.40 -13.14
C PRO A 69 4.28 27.56 -13.70
N LYS A 70 5.00 28.26 -12.82
CA LYS A 70 5.96 29.29 -13.27
C LYS A 70 7.15 28.61 -13.96
N PRO A 71 7.75 29.24 -15.00
CA PRO A 71 9.01 28.77 -15.56
C PRO A 71 10.05 28.65 -14.45
N GLY A 72 10.71 27.50 -14.38
CA GLY A 72 11.85 27.26 -13.51
C GLY A 72 13.05 28.10 -13.94
N LYS A 73 14.01 28.27 -13.03
CA LYS A 73 15.25 29.05 -13.27
C LYS A 73 16.06 28.57 -14.48
N TYR A 74 15.87 27.32 -14.90
CA TYR A 74 16.57 26.66 -16.01
C TYR A 74 15.65 26.29 -17.17
N ASP A 75 14.37 26.67 -17.12
CA ASP A 75 13.44 26.44 -18.24
C ASP A 75 13.79 27.40 -19.39
N ASP A 76 13.54 26.98 -20.63
CA ASP A 76 13.82 27.82 -21.79
C ASP A 76 12.87 29.03 -21.77
N PRO A 77 13.38 30.29 -21.81
CA PRO A 77 12.54 31.48 -21.83
C PRO A 77 11.61 31.57 -23.04
N ASN A 78 11.85 30.78 -24.10
CA ASN A 78 10.97 30.64 -25.26
C ASN A 78 10.02 29.44 -25.18
N GLU A 79 10.08 28.65 -24.10
CA GLU A 79 9.17 27.52 -23.91
C GLU A 79 7.73 28.04 -23.75
N ALA A 80 6.79 27.33 -24.38
CA ALA A 80 5.38 27.67 -24.27
C ALA A 80 4.93 27.66 -22.80
N GLN A 81 3.99 28.54 -22.44
CA GLN A 81 3.41 28.55 -21.10
C GLN A 81 2.91 27.16 -20.71
N LYS A 82 3.36 26.67 -19.54
CA LYS A 82 2.95 25.38 -19.01
C LYS A 82 1.44 25.35 -18.83
N ALA A 83 0.84 24.23 -19.22
CA ALA A 83 -0.61 24.03 -19.09
C ALA A 83 -1.04 24.16 -17.62
N PRO A 84 -2.26 24.69 -17.34
CA PRO A 84 -2.79 24.71 -15.99
C PRO A 84 -2.90 23.30 -15.41
N VAL A 85 -2.38 23.11 -14.20
CA VAL A 85 -2.47 21.87 -13.44
C VAL A 85 -3.67 21.96 -12.51
N SER A 86 -4.64 21.06 -12.69
CA SER A 86 -5.80 20.97 -11.80
C SER A 86 -5.42 20.33 -10.46
N SER A 87 -6.06 20.80 -9.39
CA SER A 87 -5.94 20.24 -8.05
C SER A 87 -7.30 19.88 -7.48
N GLN A 88 -7.27 19.05 -6.45
CA GLN A 88 -8.47 18.57 -5.79
C GLN A 88 -8.22 18.29 -4.32
N LEU A 89 -9.27 18.46 -3.52
CA LEU A 89 -9.30 18.16 -2.10
C LEU A 89 -9.96 16.80 -1.87
N CYS A 90 -9.48 16.09 -0.86
CA CYS A 90 -10.14 14.93 -0.28
C CYS A 90 -10.54 15.27 1.16
N GLY A 91 -11.85 15.22 1.43
CA GLY A 91 -12.37 15.21 2.79
C GLY A 91 -12.51 13.77 3.28
N LEU A 92 -11.77 13.40 4.32
CA LEU A 92 -11.88 12.12 5.00
C LEU A 92 -12.58 12.31 6.34
N SER A 93 -13.78 11.76 6.46
CA SER A 93 -14.59 11.81 7.68
C SER A 93 -14.58 10.46 8.40
N ILE A 94 -14.48 10.51 9.73
CA ILE A 94 -14.67 9.35 10.62
C ILE A 94 -15.83 9.68 11.58
N TYR A 95 -16.72 8.72 11.80
CA TYR A 95 -17.86 8.91 12.70
C TYR A 95 -17.41 8.80 14.16
N HIS A 96 -17.73 9.82 14.96
CA HIS A 96 -17.39 9.86 16.38
C HIS A 96 -18.62 9.44 17.22
N GLU A 97 -18.68 8.16 17.60
CA GLU A 97 -19.85 7.58 18.28
C GLU A 97 -20.30 8.34 19.53
N GLU A 98 -19.37 8.75 20.41
CA GLU A 98 -19.72 9.43 21.66
C GLU A 98 -20.38 10.81 21.43
N ARG A 99 -20.01 11.48 20.33
CA ARG A 99 -20.50 12.82 19.97
C ARG A 99 -21.63 12.76 18.95
N LYS A 100 -21.91 11.55 18.42
CA LYS A 100 -22.90 11.26 17.37
C LYS A 100 -22.75 12.13 16.12
N GLU A 101 -21.51 12.48 15.76
CA GLU A 101 -21.22 13.37 14.64
C GLU A 101 -20.13 12.83 13.73
N TRP A 102 -20.11 13.32 12.49
CA TRP A 102 -19.00 13.09 11.57
C TRP A 102 -17.95 14.17 11.79
N VAL A 103 -16.73 13.76 12.14
CA VAL A 103 -15.59 14.66 12.19
C VAL A 103 -14.83 14.50 10.88
N GLU A 104 -14.51 15.61 10.24
CA GLU A 104 -13.83 15.61 8.95
C GLU A 104 -12.51 16.35 9.00
N LYS A 105 -11.54 15.81 8.24
CA LYS A 105 -10.29 16.49 7.91
C LYS A 105 -10.09 16.51 6.41
N VAL A 106 -9.57 17.61 5.89
CA VAL A 106 -9.43 17.86 4.45
C VAL A 106 -7.99 18.17 4.11
N ASP A 107 -7.45 17.51 3.11
CA ASP A 107 -6.16 17.84 2.46
C ASP A 107 -6.33 17.72 0.94
N GLY A 108 -5.35 18.15 0.15
CA GLY A 108 -5.42 18.16 -1.30
C GLY A 108 -4.14 17.70 -1.98
N ALA A 109 -4.28 17.37 -3.26
CA ALA A 109 -3.16 17.08 -4.14
C ALA A 109 -3.43 17.66 -5.53
N GLU A 110 -2.35 17.95 -6.24
CA GLU A 110 -2.40 18.20 -7.68
C GLU A 110 -2.63 16.90 -8.45
N ASN A 111 -3.18 17.03 -9.65
CA ASN A 111 -3.28 15.91 -10.57
C ASN A 111 -1.88 15.52 -11.07
N THR A 112 -1.67 14.23 -11.27
CA THR A 112 -0.37 13.67 -11.67
C THR A 112 -0.15 13.76 -13.19
N ASP A 113 1.10 13.61 -13.64
CA ASP A 113 1.40 13.55 -15.08
C ASP A 113 0.92 12.24 -15.73
N ILE A 114 0.80 11.16 -14.93
CA ILE A 114 0.37 9.82 -15.35
C ILE A 114 -0.96 9.50 -14.67
N GLU A 115 -1.98 9.12 -15.44
CA GLU A 115 -3.36 8.90 -14.96
C GLU A 115 -3.88 10.06 -14.06
N ALA A 116 -3.73 11.28 -14.57
CA ALA A 116 -3.84 12.55 -13.83
C ALA A 116 -4.92 12.63 -12.75
N ILE A 117 -6.16 12.24 -13.08
CA ILE A 117 -7.29 12.28 -12.15
C ILE A 117 -7.12 11.22 -11.04
N LYS A 118 -6.78 9.98 -11.40
CA LYS A 118 -6.67 8.86 -10.45
C LYS A 118 -5.50 9.06 -9.49
N GLY A 119 -4.37 9.57 -9.99
CA GLY A 119 -3.20 9.88 -9.18
C GLY A 119 -3.50 10.98 -8.17
N GLY A 120 -4.11 12.08 -8.61
CA GLY A 120 -4.55 13.15 -7.70
C GLY A 120 -5.55 12.64 -6.65
N ILE A 121 -6.44 11.71 -7.01
CA ILE A 121 -7.49 11.19 -6.08
C ILE A 121 -6.79 10.40 -4.98
N SER A 122 -5.86 9.53 -5.39
CA SER A 122 -5.10 8.70 -4.48
C SER A 122 -4.19 9.51 -3.58
N ASP A 123 -3.48 10.50 -4.12
CA ASP A 123 -2.58 11.35 -3.33
C ASP A 123 -3.33 12.26 -2.36
N SER A 124 -4.44 12.89 -2.78
CA SER A 124 -5.26 13.70 -1.86
C SER A 124 -5.87 12.84 -0.74
N PHE A 125 -6.31 11.61 -1.04
CA PHE A 125 -6.80 10.67 -0.03
C PHE A 125 -5.69 10.24 0.96
N LYS A 126 -4.51 9.87 0.46
CA LYS A 126 -3.36 9.53 1.31
C LYS A 126 -3.00 10.68 2.25
N ARG A 127 -3.01 11.91 1.74
CA ARG A 127 -2.73 13.12 2.54
C ARG A 127 -3.81 13.41 3.58
N ALA A 128 -5.08 13.28 3.23
CA ALA A 128 -6.17 13.42 4.19
C ALA A 128 -6.10 12.36 5.31
N ALA A 129 -5.66 11.13 5.00
CA ALA A 129 -5.43 10.08 5.99
C ALA A 129 -4.30 10.40 6.99
N VAL A 130 -3.24 11.10 6.55
CA VAL A 130 -2.17 11.58 7.44
C VAL A 130 -2.73 12.50 8.53
N LEU A 131 -3.76 13.30 8.24
CA LEU A 131 -4.41 14.16 9.25
C LEU A 131 -5.07 13.35 10.37
N TRP A 132 -5.39 12.08 10.12
CA TRP A 132 -5.88 11.08 11.09
C TRP A 132 -4.77 10.21 11.69
N SER A 133 -3.51 10.57 11.48
CA SER A 133 -2.29 9.86 11.90
C SER A 133 -1.99 8.55 11.16
N VAL A 134 -2.83 8.16 10.20
CA VAL A 134 -2.59 6.96 9.39
C VAL A 134 -1.33 7.16 8.55
N GLY A 135 -0.30 6.32 8.78
CA GLY A 135 0.97 6.40 8.06
C GLY A 135 1.80 7.65 8.35
N ARG A 136 1.43 8.49 9.32
CA ARG A 136 2.12 9.77 9.59
C ARG A 136 3.58 9.57 9.97
N TYR A 137 3.91 8.52 10.71
CA TYR A 137 5.28 8.19 11.11
C TYR A 137 6.21 7.90 9.92
N LEU A 138 5.68 7.60 8.73
CA LEU A 138 6.50 7.36 7.52
C LEU A 138 7.26 8.62 7.10
N TYR A 139 6.78 9.81 7.49
CA TYR A 139 7.48 11.07 7.25
C TYR A 139 8.71 11.25 8.16
N GLU A 140 8.76 10.52 9.28
CA GLU A 140 9.90 10.51 10.20
C GLU A 140 10.98 9.51 9.76
N ILE A 141 10.69 8.66 8.77
CA ILE A 141 11.65 7.70 8.20
C ILE A 141 12.52 8.43 7.17
N PRO A 142 13.85 8.55 7.40
CA PRO A 142 14.71 9.26 6.46
C PRO A 142 14.78 8.55 5.11
N ALA A 143 14.83 9.33 4.03
CA ALA A 143 15.05 8.81 2.69
C ALA A 143 16.40 8.07 2.61
N LYS A 144 16.42 6.94 1.91
CA LYS A 144 17.60 6.06 1.81
C LYS A 144 18.07 5.93 0.38
N TRP A 145 19.35 6.16 0.14
CA TRP A 145 19.98 5.82 -1.14
C TRP A 145 20.06 4.31 -1.29
N THR A 146 19.63 3.80 -2.45
CA THR A 146 19.67 2.37 -2.79
C THR A 146 20.09 2.18 -4.24
N SER A 147 20.62 1.00 -4.54
CA SER A 147 21.03 0.65 -5.90
C SER A 147 19.82 0.42 -6.79
N LEU A 148 19.92 0.88 -8.04
CA LEU A 148 18.92 0.66 -9.08
C LEU A 148 19.41 -0.35 -10.11
N ASP A 149 18.48 -1.13 -10.65
CA ASP A 149 18.74 -2.02 -11.77
C ASP A 149 18.78 -1.26 -13.12
N ARG A 150 19.02 -1.99 -14.21
CA ARG A 150 19.06 -1.41 -15.57
C ARG A 150 17.73 -0.78 -16.02
N TYR A 151 16.63 -1.08 -15.33
CA TYR A 151 15.30 -0.53 -15.58
C TYR A 151 14.94 0.60 -14.61
N ARG A 152 15.91 1.07 -13.81
CA ARG A 152 15.74 2.12 -12.78
C ARG A 152 14.79 1.70 -11.65
N GLN A 153 14.63 0.40 -11.42
CA GLN A 153 13.90 -0.15 -10.29
C GLN A 153 14.84 -0.45 -9.13
N ILE A 154 14.31 -0.50 -7.91
CA ILE A 154 15.10 -0.79 -6.71
C ILE A 154 15.65 -2.22 -6.82
N ALA A 155 16.98 -2.36 -6.85
CA ALA A 155 17.64 -3.65 -7.08
C ALA A 155 17.53 -4.61 -5.88
N HIS A 156 17.48 -4.09 -4.66
CA HIS A 156 17.49 -4.88 -3.43
C HIS A 156 16.38 -4.46 -2.44
N PRO A 157 15.10 -4.76 -2.71
CA PRO A 157 13.99 -4.35 -1.86
C PRO A 157 14.08 -4.82 -0.39
N ALA A 158 14.63 -6.01 -0.15
CA ALA A 158 14.78 -6.57 1.21
C ALA A 158 15.69 -5.72 2.13
N GLU A 159 16.60 -4.94 1.55
CA GLU A 159 17.44 -3.99 2.30
C GLU A 159 16.62 -2.82 2.85
N LEU A 160 15.57 -2.43 2.14
CA LEU A 160 14.65 -1.37 2.55
C LEU A 160 13.67 -1.86 3.61
N ASP A 161 13.23 -3.13 3.54
CA ASP A 161 12.45 -3.76 4.61
C ASP A 161 13.24 -3.83 5.92
N SER A 162 14.52 -4.21 5.84
CA SER A 162 15.42 -4.25 7.01
C SER A 162 15.65 -2.85 7.58
N TYR A 163 15.87 -1.87 6.70
CA TYR A 163 16.01 -0.46 7.09
C TYR A 163 14.73 0.09 7.73
N TYR A 164 13.56 -0.26 7.20
CA TYR A 164 12.28 0.11 7.78
C TYR A 164 12.15 -0.41 9.22
N ALA A 165 12.44 -1.69 9.44
CA ALA A 165 12.40 -2.29 10.77
C ALA A 165 13.37 -1.59 11.74
N GLU A 166 14.58 -1.26 11.29
CA GLU A 166 15.55 -0.50 12.08
C GLU A 166 15.02 0.90 12.44
N GLN A 167 14.39 1.61 11.50
CA GLN A 167 13.81 2.93 11.79
C GLN A 167 12.63 2.83 12.76
N LEU A 168 11.78 1.81 12.64
CA LEU A 168 10.72 1.57 13.62
C LEU A 168 11.30 1.34 15.02
N GLN A 169 12.39 0.58 15.14
CA GLN A 169 13.05 0.39 16.43
C GLN A 169 13.59 1.71 17.01
N LYS A 170 14.24 2.53 16.17
CA LYS A 170 14.76 3.85 16.57
C LYS A 170 13.66 4.82 17.01
N LEU A 171 12.50 4.76 16.37
CA LEU A 171 11.32 5.56 16.70
C LEU A 171 10.53 5.02 17.90
N GLY A 172 10.91 3.86 18.46
CA GLY A 172 10.14 3.21 19.53
C GLY A 172 8.82 2.59 19.04
N LEU A 173 8.71 2.31 17.75
CA LEU A 173 7.53 1.78 17.03
C LEU A 173 7.74 0.33 16.56
N ALA A 174 8.59 -0.45 17.24
CA ALA A 174 9.02 -1.77 16.78
C ALA A 174 7.89 -2.82 16.63
N SER A 175 6.68 -2.55 17.14
CA SER A 175 5.51 -3.40 17.00
C SER A 175 4.70 -3.02 15.75
N ALA A 176 5.12 -3.47 14.57
CA ALA A 176 4.30 -3.41 13.37
C ALA A 176 3.06 -4.30 13.52
N GLN A 177 1.93 -3.85 12.96
CA GLN A 177 0.77 -4.73 12.81
C GLN A 177 1.13 -5.91 11.89
N PRO A 178 0.49 -7.09 12.07
CA PRO A 178 0.56 -8.13 11.06
C PRO A 178 0.09 -7.59 9.70
N PRO A 179 0.55 -8.16 8.57
CA PRO A 179 0.13 -7.73 7.24
C PRO A 179 -1.40 -7.71 7.14
N ASN A 180 -1.94 -6.65 6.55
CA ASN A 180 -3.38 -6.53 6.44
C ASN A 180 -3.92 -7.54 5.42
N THR A 181 -4.45 -8.67 5.90
CA THR A 181 -5.12 -9.69 5.06
C THR A 181 -6.52 -9.26 4.61
N GLY A 182 -6.91 -8.02 4.94
CA GLY A 182 -8.18 -7.39 4.62
C GLY A 182 -9.33 -8.07 5.34
N ASN A 183 -9.49 -7.87 6.66
CA ASN A 183 -10.62 -8.38 7.45
C ASN A 183 -10.95 -9.89 7.33
N ALA A 184 -10.09 -10.68 6.69
CA ALA A 184 -10.17 -12.13 6.70
C ALA A 184 -10.12 -12.62 8.16
N PRO A 185 -11.15 -13.34 8.65
CA PRO A 185 -11.01 -14.10 9.88
C PRO A 185 -9.75 -14.94 9.81
N ALA A 186 -8.97 -14.94 10.89
CA ALA A 186 -7.73 -15.67 10.95
C ALA A 186 -7.95 -17.12 10.48
N GLY A 187 -7.35 -17.46 9.34
CA GLY A 187 -7.07 -18.83 8.98
C GLY A 187 -8.15 -19.61 8.25
N VAL A 188 -9.09 -19.04 7.48
CA VAL A 188 -9.80 -19.83 6.44
C VAL A 188 -9.84 -19.03 5.13
N TYR A 189 -9.55 -19.66 4.00
CA TYR A 189 -9.58 -19.10 2.65
C TYR A 189 -10.31 -20.06 1.72
N ALA A 190 -11.14 -19.56 0.81
CA ALA A 190 -11.71 -20.32 -0.28
C ALA A 190 -10.84 -20.19 -1.53
N VAL A 191 -10.49 -21.31 -2.16
CA VAL A 191 -9.79 -21.32 -3.45
C VAL A 191 -10.84 -21.16 -4.55
N ARG A 192 -10.82 -20.04 -5.27
CA ARG A 192 -11.78 -19.72 -6.35
C ARG A 192 -11.21 -19.84 -7.75
N GLY A 193 -9.89 -19.91 -7.85
CA GLY A 193 -9.18 -20.01 -9.11
C GLY A 193 -7.84 -20.68 -8.89
N LEU A 194 -7.50 -21.57 -9.81
CA LEU A 194 -6.18 -22.19 -9.88
C LEU A 194 -5.76 -22.12 -11.35
N GLN A 195 -4.80 -21.26 -11.65
CA GLN A 195 -4.30 -21.05 -13.01
C GLN A 195 -2.86 -21.54 -13.10
N PRO A 196 -2.53 -22.49 -14.00
CA PRO A 196 -1.16 -22.93 -14.19
C PRO A 196 -0.23 -21.75 -14.49
N ALA A 197 0.90 -21.71 -13.82
CA ALA A 197 1.96 -20.72 -13.99
C ALA A 197 3.30 -21.46 -14.12
N PRO A 198 3.47 -22.31 -15.14
CA PRO A 198 4.61 -23.19 -15.24
C PRO A 198 5.90 -22.38 -15.31
N LEU A 199 6.83 -22.70 -14.42
CA LEU A 199 8.18 -22.15 -14.40
C LEU A 199 9.17 -23.23 -14.82
N GLN A 200 10.27 -22.80 -15.44
CA GLN A 200 11.36 -23.70 -15.80
C GLN A 200 11.87 -24.44 -14.55
N GLY A 201 11.75 -25.77 -14.54
CA GLY A 201 12.06 -26.62 -13.38
C GLY A 201 10.92 -26.85 -12.39
N TYR A 202 9.78 -26.17 -12.53
CA TYR A 202 8.60 -26.31 -11.66
C TYR A 202 7.31 -26.39 -12.49
N PRO A 203 7.00 -27.57 -13.06
CA PRO A 203 5.85 -27.74 -13.95
C PRO A 203 4.50 -27.63 -13.24
N ALA A 204 4.46 -27.80 -11.91
CA ALA A 204 3.24 -27.74 -11.10
C ALA A 204 3.03 -26.38 -10.40
N ALA A 205 3.75 -25.35 -10.82
CA ALA A 205 3.54 -24.00 -10.30
C ALA A 205 2.19 -23.42 -10.78
N ALA A 206 1.52 -22.65 -9.92
CA ALA A 206 0.20 -22.08 -10.21
C ALA A 206 -0.04 -20.73 -9.50
N TRP A 207 -0.84 -19.87 -10.12
CA TRP A 207 -1.51 -18.77 -9.46
C TRP A 207 -2.80 -19.27 -8.81
N VAL A 208 -3.01 -18.91 -7.55
CA VAL A 208 -4.14 -19.31 -6.73
C VAL A 208 -4.91 -18.05 -6.36
N ASP A 209 -6.19 -18.01 -6.71
CA ASP A 209 -7.10 -16.97 -6.29
C ASP A 209 -7.76 -17.41 -4.97
N LEU A 210 -7.28 -16.84 -3.88
CA LEU A 210 -7.85 -17.01 -2.55
C LEU A 210 -8.93 -15.97 -2.32
N VAL A 211 -10.00 -16.38 -1.64
CA VAL A 211 -11.06 -15.50 -1.18
C VAL A 211 -11.22 -15.68 0.32
N THR A 212 -11.18 -14.58 1.04
CA THR A 212 -11.35 -14.55 2.49
C THR A 212 -12.84 -14.72 2.84
N PRO A 213 -13.20 -15.10 4.08
CA PRO A 213 -14.59 -15.23 4.52
C PRO A 213 -15.41 -13.93 4.39
N ASP A 214 -14.76 -12.77 4.36
CA ASP A 214 -15.35 -11.47 4.08
C ASP A 214 -15.31 -11.09 2.57
N ASN A 215 -15.15 -12.08 1.69
CA ASN A 215 -15.20 -11.96 0.22
C ASN A 215 -14.09 -11.14 -0.45
N ARG A 216 -12.94 -10.94 0.19
CA ARG A 216 -11.79 -10.27 -0.46
C ARG A 216 -10.99 -11.23 -1.31
N ALA A 217 -10.75 -10.83 -2.56
CA ALA A 217 -9.91 -11.60 -3.47
C ALA A 217 -8.43 -11.30 -3.22
N PHE A 218 -7.62 -12.35 -3.16
CA PHE A 218 -6.20 -12.30 -2.89
C PHE A 218 -5.47 -13.34 -3.75
N LYS A 219 -4.61 -12.86 -4.67
CA LYS A 219 -3.89 -13.73 -5.60
C LYS A 219 -2.52 -14.08 -5.04
N VAL A 220 -2.24 -15.38 -4.93
CA VAL A 220 -0.97 -15.91 -4.44
C VAL A 220 -0.38 -16.90 -5.43
N PHE A 221 0.93 -17.06 -5.39
CA PHE A 221 1.68 -18.02 -6.17
C PHE A 221 1.92 -19.29 -5.36
N SER A 222 1.73 -20.47 -5.93
CA SER A 222 2.05 -21.75 -5.32
C SER A 222 3.14 -22.42 -6.15
N LEU A 223 4.26 -22.74 -5.51
CA LEU A 223 5.34 -23.50 -6.12
C LEU A 223 5.12 -25.00 -5.91
N GLY A 224 5.15 -25.76 -7.01
CA GLY A 224 5.01 -27.22 -6.98
C GLY A 224 3.60 -27.72 -6.68
N ALA A 225 3.43 -29.05 -6.75
CA ALA A 225 2.16 -29.69 -6.45
C ALA A 225 1.91 -29.67 -4.94
N LYS A 226 0.79 -29.07 -4.52
CA LYS A 226 0.34 -29.09 -3.12
C LYS A 226 -0.91 -29.98 -2.98
N PRO A 227 -0.85 -31.06 -2.19
CA PRO A 227 -1.96 -32.01 -2.05
C PRO A 227 -3.25 -31.34 -1.58
N GLY A 228 -4.36 -31.57 -2.30
CA GLY A 228 -5.67 -31.03 -1.92
C GLY A 228 -5.92 -29.57 -2.29
N LEU A 229 -4.96 -28.87 -2.91
CA LEU A 229 -5.20 -27.54 -3.47
C LEU A 229 -5.96 -27.66 -4.80
N ALA A 230 -7.24 -27.37 -4.80
CA ALA A 230 -8.09 -27.41 -5.98
C ALA A 230 -9.12 -26.28 -5.97
N ASN A 231 -9.70 -25.97 -7.13
CA ASN A 231 -10.78 -25.02 -7.18
C ASN A 231 -11.98 -25.52 -6.35
N GLY A 232 -12.57 -24.64 -5.54
CA GLY A 232 -13.72 -24.94 -4.68
C GLY A 232 -13.37 -25.46 -3.30
N VAL A 233 -12.10 -25.70 -2.96
CA VAL A 233 -11.70 -26.13 -1.61
C VAL A 233 -11.56 -24.94 -0.67
N ARG A 234 -11.65 -25.23 0.63
CA ARG A 234 -11.25 -24.28 1.68
C ARG A 234 -9.93 -24.73 2.30
N ILE A 235 -9.08 -23.76 2.60
CA ILE A 235 -7.78 -23.96 3.24
C ILE A 235 -7.68 -23.09 4.49
N GLN A 236 -6.99 -23.59 5.51
CA GLN A 236 -6.74 -22.90 6.76
C GLN A 236 -5.26 -22.92 7.14
N GLY A 237 -4.87 -22.08 8.10
CA GLY A 237 -3.47 -21.98 8.52
C GLY A 237 -2.51 -21.66 7.36
N ALA A 238 -2.96 -20.88 6.38
CA ALA A 238 -2.19 -20.59 5.19
C ALA A 238 -0.93 -19.78 5.54
N LYS A 239 0.24 -20.35 5.30
CA LYS A 239 1.53 -19.66 5.41
C LYS A 239 1.81 -18.95 4.10
N ILE A 240 1.57 -17.65 4.09
CA ILE A 240 1.75 -16.80 2.91
C ILE A 240 2.94 -15.88 3.13
N VAL A 241 3.90 -15.92 2.21
CA VAL A 241 5.15 -15.18 2.30
C VAL A 241 5.27 -14.22 1.14
N ARG A 242 5.52 -12.94 1.43
CA ARG A 242 5.81 -11.95 0.39
C ARG A 242 7.17 -12.27 -0.25
N ARG A 243 7.23 -12.26 -1.58
CA ARG A 243 8.42 -12.53 -2.40
C ARG A 243 8.61 -11.41 -3.41
N SER A 244 9.86 -11.09 -3.72
CA SER A 244 10.21 -10.16 -4.79
C SER A 244 10.82 -10.95 -5.95
N GLY A 245 10.36 -10.68 -7.17
CA GLY A 245 10.89 -11.27 -8.39
C GLY A 245 11.04 -10.23 -9.50
N ALA A 246 11.50 -10.66 -10.68
CA ALA A 246 11.75 -9.80 -11.83
C ALA A 246 10.50 -9.04 -12.34
N GLY A 247 9.29 -9.49 -11.97
CA GLY A 247 8.01 -8.84 -12.30
C GLY A 247 7.40 -8.02 -11.17
N GLY A 248 8.15 -7.74 -10.10
CA GLY A 248 7.67 -7.06 -8.91
C GLY A 248 7.40 -8.01 -7.75
N THR A 249 6.67 -7.50 -6.76
CA THR A 249 6.37 -8.23 -5.53
C THR A 249 5.14 -9.10 -5.71
N TYR A 250 5.23 -10.35 -5.26
CA TYR A 250 4.13 -11.32 -5.26
C TYR A 250 4.05 -12.02 -3.89
N TYR A 251 2.97 -12.73 -3.64
CA TYR A 251 2.78 -13.50 -2.41
C TYR A 251 2.87 -14.99 -2.75
N GLU A 252 3.62 -15.77 -1.98
CA GLU A 252 3.80 -17.20 -2.14
C GLU A 252 3.02 -17.95 -1.05
N LEU A 253 2.13 -18.86 -1.44
CA LEU A 253 1.54 -19.85 -0.56
C LEU A 253 2.56 -20.97 -0.33
N GLN A 254 3.11 -21.05 0.88
CA GLN A 254 4.09 -22.07 1.24
C GLN A 254 3.46 -23.30 1.87
N ASP A 255 2.48 -23.10 2.74
CA ASP A 255 1.87 -24.18 3.50
C ASP A 255 0.40 -23.85 3.80
N TYR A 256 -0.40 -24.88 4.05
CA TYR A 256 -1.79 -24.77 4.46
C TYR A 256 -2.29 -26.13 4.98
N GLN A 257 -3.42 -26.10 5.64
CA GLN A 257 -4.20 -27.29 6.00
C GLN A 257 -5.55 -27.24 5.27
N PRO A 258 -6.11 -28.37 4.82
CA PRO A 258 -7.51 -28.40 4.38
C PRO A 258 -8.43 -27.91 5.49
N ALA A 259 -9.40 -27.07 5.14
CA ALA A 259 -10.49 -26.69 6.03
C ALA A 259 -11.73 -27.47 5.62
N ALA A 260 -12.39 -28.10 6.60
CA ALA A 260 -13.65 -28.83 6.40
C ALA A 260 -14.80 -27.89 5.99
#